data_AF-A0A7W8B326-F1
#
_entry.id   AF-A0A7W8B326-F1
#
_cell.length_a   1.000
_cell.length_b   1.000
_cell.length_c   1.000
_cell.angle_alpha   90.00
_cell.angle_beta   90.00
_cell.angle_gamma   90.00
#
_symmetry.space_group_name_H-M   'P 1'
#
loop_
_entity.id
_entity.type
_entity.pdbx_description
1 polymer ?
#
loop_
_entity_poly.entity_id
_entity_poly.type
_entity_poly.pdbx_seq_one_letter_code
_entity_poly.pdbx_strand_id
1 'polypeptide(L)'
;MIRAGRGHLVRRLADLAAAAGKSAKSFSNQKLHKVPGHPEPISSAKARVLLWDGEQVDAFHAGEHVPALPAQDSRDDLLDRNEAAELAGVQPRTWDRYANLPGMRPRPGPVLVAEVEHWRRGEILDWLADRPGPGTSPGRPVGSRETAPRSSIAPRAAQLLEREPGITAAAAANELGVTAGTAQRALAQARADAVRRLLQEDAGLTAEEVHTRLGYPQWAAARALKAVKGGG
;
A
#
# COMPACT_ATOMS: atom_id res chain seq x y z
N MET A 1 -4.76 -2.72 21.35
CA MET A 1 -3.34 -2.41 21.50
C MET A 1 -2.76 -3.19 22.66
N ILE A 2 -1.50 -3.66 22.55
CA ILE A 2 -0.79 -4.31 23.66
C ILE A 2 -0.16 -3.21 24.53
N ARG A 3 -0.53 -3.17 25.81
CA ARG A 3 0.00 -2.18 26.75
C ARG A 3 1.46 -2.45 27.11
N ALA A 4 2.20 -1.38 27.39
CA ALA A 4 3.59 -1.44 27.83
C ALA A 4 3.81 -2.48 28.94
N GLY A 5 4.86 -3.29 28.81
CA GLY A 5 5.20 -4.35 29.76
C GLY A 5 4.38 -5.64 29.63
N ARG A 6 3.25 -5.65 28.90
CA ARG A 6 2.34 -6.81 28.81
C ARG A 6 2.55 -7.70 27.59
N GLY A 7 3.56 -7.43 26.76
CA GLY A 7 3.83 -8.22 25.54
C GLY A 7 4.08 -9.72 25.79
N HIS A 8 4.59 -10.08 26.97
CA HIS A 8 4.84 -11.46 27.37
C HIS A 8 3.56 -12.24 27.77
N LEU A 9 2.45 -11.53 28.01
CA LEU A 9 1.15 -12.12 28.38
C LEU A 9 0.26 -12.32 27.15
N VAL A 10 0.72 -11.98 25.96
CA VAL A 10 -0.11 -11.99 24.74
C VAL A 10 -0.36 -13.42 24.28
N ARG A 11 -1.63 -13.75 24.06
CA ARG A 11 -2.08 -15.06 23.58
C ARG A 11 -2.87 -14.95 22.28
N ARG A 12 -2.69 -15.91 21.39
CA ARG A 12 -3.53 -16.12 20.19
C ARG A 12 -4.70 -17.02 20.54
N LEU A 13 -5.66 -17.09 19.61
CA LEU A 13 -6.79 -18.02 19.69
C LEU A 13 -6.35 -19.48 19.87
N ALA A 14 -5.22 -19.87 19.26
CA ALA A 14 -4.66 -21.21 19.39
C ALA A 14 -4.21 -21.50 20.83
N ASP A 15 -3.61 -20.52 21.50
CA ASP A 15 -3.15 -20.66 22.89
C ASP A 15 -4.34 -20.76 23.85
N LEU A 16 -5.40 -19.96 23.62
CA LEU A 16 -6.65 -20.07 24.38
C LEU A 16 -7.32 -21.44 24.19
N ALA A 17 -7.35 -21.93 22.95
CA ALA A 17 -7.90 -23.24 22.65
C ALA A 17 -7.10 -24.36 23.31
N ALA A 18 -5.77 -24.29 23.28
CA ALA A 18 -4.89 -25.25 23.92
C ALA A 18 -5.10 -25.29 25.45
N ALA A 19 -5.20 -24.11 26.09
CA ALA A 19 -5.52 -24.01 27.52
C ALA A 19 -6.88 -24.65 27.87
N ALA A 20 -7.86 -24.56 26.96
CA ALA A 20 -9.17 -25.20 27.10
C ALA A 20 -9.19 -26.69 26.66
N GLY A 21 -8.05 -27.30 26.33
CA GLY A 21 -7.97 -28.68 25.87
C GLY A 21 -8.67 -28.93 24.52
N LYS A 22 -8.78 -27.90 23.66
CA LYS A 22 -9.51 -27.94 22.39
C LYS A 22 -8.60 -27.56 21.21
N SER A 23 -8.98 -28.01 20.01
CA SER A 23 -8.38 -27.47 18.79
C SER A 23 -8.86 -26.03 18.55
N ALA A 24 -8.02 -25.19 17.94
CA ALA A 24 -8.36 -23.80 17.60
C ALA A 24 -9.66 -23.71 16.78
N LYS A 25 -9.87 -24.64 15.85
CA LYS A 25 -11.11 -24.74 15.05
C LYS A 25 -12.34 -25.00 15.91
N SER A 26 -12.28 -25.96 16.82
CA SER A 26 -13.40 -26.29 17.72
C SER A 26 -13.74 -25.12 18.64
N PHE A 27 -12.71 -24.52 19.25
CA PHE A 27 -12.85 -23.35 20.12
C PHE A 27 -13.48 -22.15 19.40
N SER A 28 -13.06 -21.90 18.16
CA SER A 28 -13.63 -20.87 17.30
C SER A 28 -15.10 -21.15 16.95
N ASN A 29 -15.41 -22.37 16.52
CA ASN A 29 -16.77 -22.76 16.12
C ASN A 29 -17.77 -22.66 17.26
N GLN A 30 -17.33 -23.04 18.47
CA GLN A 30 -18.13 -22.91 19.70
C GLN A 30 -18.21 -21.45 20.20
N LYS A 31 -17.48 -20.52 19.57
CA LYS A 31 -17.43 -19.09 19.92
C LYS A 31 -17.09 -18.86 21.41
N LEU A 32 -16.20 -19.69 21.96
CA LEU A 32 -15.83 -19.62 23.38
C LEU A 32 -15.13 -18.30 23.75
N HIS A 33 -14.46 -17.66 22.79
CA HIS A 33 -13.90 -16.31 22.93
C HIS A 33 -14.94 -15.18 22.83
N LYS A 34 -16.23 -15.49 22.67
CA LYS A 34 -17.34 -14.52 22.55
C LYS A 34 -18.43 -14.74 23.58
N VAL A 35 -18.20 -15.60 24.57
CA VAL A 35 -19.18 -15.79 25.64
C VAL A 35 -19.28 -14.51 26.48
N PRO A 36 -20.45 -14.21 27.06
CA PRO A 36 -20.60 -13.02 27.90
C PRO A 36 -19.56 -12.97 29.02
N GLY A 37 -18.90 -11.82 29.18
CA GLY A 37 -17.87 -11.59 30.20
C GLY A 37 -16.46 -12.01 29.80
N HIS A 38 -16.27 -12.71 28.68
CA HIS A 38 -14.92 -13.02 28.18
C HIS A 38 -14.18 -11.72 27.83
N PRO A 39 -12.88 -11.60 28.16
CA PRO A 39 -12.09 -10.43 27.80
C PRO A 39 -12.11 -10.13 26.30
N GLU A 40 -12.22 -8.86 25.95
CA GLU A 40 -12.11 -8.40 24.57
C GLU A 40 -10.67 -8.58 24.04
N PRO A 41 -10.50 -8.75 22.72
CA PRO A 41 -9.18 -8.78 22.12
C PRO A 41 -8.41 -7.47 22.38
N ILE A 42 -7.12 -7.60 22.68
CA ILE A 42 -6.16 -6.48 22.77
C ILE A 42 -5.54 -6.13 21.42
N SER A 43 -5.98 -6.73 20.32
CA SER A 43 -5.69 -6.28 18.96
C SER A 43 -6.82 -5.38 18.45
N SER A 44 -6.59 -4.59 17.40
CA SER A 44 -7.67 -3.86 16.73
C SER A 44 -8.78 -4.82 16.25
N ALA A 45 -10.03 -4.35 16.25
CA ALA A 45 -11.19 -5.15 15.82
C ALA A 45 -11.08 -5.65 14.36
N LYS A 46 -10.27 -4.99 13.54
CA LYS A 46 -10.00 -5.35 12.13
C LYS A 46 -8.64 -6.04 11.95
N ALA A 47 -7.98 -6.46 13.03
CA ALA A 47 -6.74 -7.21 12.95
C ALA A 47 -6.96 -8.55 12.26
N ARG A 48 -5.95 -8.99 11.49
CA ARG A 48 -5.99 -10.32 10.83
C ARG A 48 -5.87 -11.47 11.83
N VAL A 49 -5.12 -11.24 12.90
CA VAL A 49 -4.93 -12.17 14.01
C VAL A 49 -5.42 -11.44 15.25
N LEU A 50 -6.44 -12.00 15.90
CA LEU A 50 -6.91 -11.48 17.18
C LEU A 50 -5.97 -11.95 18.29
N LEU A 51 -5.66 -11.03 19.19
CA LEU A 51 -4.78 -11.26 20.33
C LEU A 51 -5.53 -10.94 21.62
N TRP A 52 -5.26 -11.70 22.67
CA TRP A 52 -5.84 -11.49 23.99
C TRP A 52 -4.74 -11.31 25.03
N ASP A 53 -5.10 -10.63 26.10
CA ASP A 53 -4.29 -10.57 27.30
C ASP A 53 -4.50 -11.85 28.12
N GLY A 54 -3.41 -12.61 28.32
CA GLY A 54 -3.45 -13.91 28.97
C GLY A 54 -3.88 -13.85 30.43
N GLU A 55 -3.47 -12.82 31.17
CA GLU A 55 -3.85 -12.64 32.58
C GLU A 55 -5.35 -12.37 32.71
N GLN A 56 -5.90 -11.54 31.83
CA GLN A 56 -7.34 -11.30 31.80
C GLN A 56 -8.13 -12.57 31.47
N VAL A 57 -7.66 -13.35 30.49
CA VAL A 57 -8.33 -14.59 30.09
C VAL A 57 -8.23 -15.67 31.19
N ASP A 58 -7.09 -15.77 31.86
CA ASP A 58 -6.92 -16.68 33.00
C ASP A 58 -7.85 -16.30 34.15
N ALA A 59 -7.90 -15.03 34.53
CA ALA A 59 -8.79 -14.54 35.58
C ALA A 59 -10.26 -14.85 35.25
N PHE A 60 -10.69 -14.62 34.01
CA PHE A 60 -12.04 -14.96 33.56
C PHE A 60 -12.35 -16.46 33.70
N HIS A 61 -11.44 -17.33 33.28
CA HIS A 61 -11.63 -18.78 33.37
C HIS A 61 -11.53 -19.32 34.80
N ALA A 62 -10.78 -18.66 35.68
CA ALA A 62 -10.75 -18.96 37.11
C ALA A 62 -12.00 -18.48 37.86
N GLY A 63 -12.88 -17.70 37.22
CA GLY A 63 -14.02 -17.05 37.87
C GLY A 63 -13.61 -15.91 38.79
N GLU A 64 -12.39 -15.39 38.60
CA GLU A 64 -11.83 -14.28 39.35
C GLU A 64 -12.19 -12.93 38.69
N HIS A 65 -11.94 -11.85 39.42
CA HIS A 65 -12.11 -10.51 38.88
C HIS A 65 -11.07 -10.24 37.78
N VAL A 66 -11.54 -9.97 36.55
CA VAL A 66 -10.68 -9.65 35.41
C VAL A 66 -9.95 -8.32 35.66
N PRO A 67 -8.61 -8.29 35.75
CA PRO A 67 -7.87 -7.06 36.00
C PRO A 67 -8.04 -6.09 34.83
N ALA A 68 -8.24 -4.80 35.14
CA ALA A 68 -8.29 -3.77 34.11
C ALA A 68 -6.90 -3.54 33.51
N LEU A 69 -6.84 -3.41 32.19
CA LEU A 69 -5.61 -3.00 31.52
C LEU A 69 -5.30 -1.53 31.86
N PRO A 70 -4.01 -1.14 31.91
CA PRO A 70 -3.63 0.26 32.05
C PRO A 70 -4.37 1.15 31.05
N ALA A 71 -5.02 2.21 31.54
CA ALA A 71 -5.82 3.11 30.70
C ALA A 71 -4.96 4.14 29.97
N GLN A 72 -3.83 4.53 30.58
CA GLN A 72 -2.95 5.56 30.04
C GLN A 72 -2.10 5.02 28.90
N ASP A 73 -2.06 5.77 27.80
CA ASP A 73 -1.17 5.48 26.68
C ASP A 73 0.29 5.67 27.09
N SER A 74 1.11 4.69 26.73
CA SER A 74 2.56 4.72 26.91
C SER A 74 3.27 4.75 25.56
N ARG A 75 4.44 5.39 25.53
CA ARG A 75 5.33 5.33 24.35
C ARG A 75 5.80 3.90 24.06
N ASP A 76 5.81 3.02 25.06
CA ASP A 76 6.16 1.61 24.92
C ASP A 76 4.98 0.70 24.55
N ASP A 77 3.79 1.26 24.36
CA ASP A 77 2.66 0.48 23.84
C ASP A 77 2.97 -0.06 22.45
N LEU A 78 2.60 -1.32 22.23
CA LEU A 78 2.80 -2.02 20.97
C LEU A 78 1.51 -1.98 20.15
N LEU A 79 1.58 -1.29 19.03
CA LEU A 79 0.48 -1.02 18.11
C LEU A 79 0.50 -2.02 16.98
N ASP A 80 -0.65 -2.63 16.69
CA ASP A 80 -0.78 -3.42 15.47
C ASP A 80 -0.80 -2.54 14.22
N ARG A 81 -0.84 -3.17 13.04
CA ARG A 81 -0.89 -2.48 11.74
C ARG A 81 -1.97 -1.39 11.66
N ASN A 82 -3.19 -1.66 12.13
CA ASN A 82 -4.30 -0.72 11.99
C ASN A 82 -4.17 0.42 13.00
N GLU A 83 -3.74 0.12 14.23
CA GLU A 83 -3.55 1.11 15.29
C GLU A 83 -2.37 2.03 14.96
N ALA A 84 -1.30 1.49 14.39
CA ALA A 84 -0.17 2.25 13.89
C ALA A 84 -0.58 3.19 12.74
N ALA A 85 -1.43 2.70 11.83
CA ALA A 85 -1.97 3.50 10.74
C ALA A 85 -2.87 4.64 11.25
N GLU A 86 -3.72 4.36 12.23
CA GLU A 86 -4.58 5.33 12.91
C GLU A 86 -3.74 6.42 13.60
N LEU A 87 -2.73 6.02 14.38
CA LEU A 87 -1.81 6.96 15.02
C LEU A 87 -1.08 7.84 13.98
N ALA A 88 -0.69 7.26 12.85
CA ALA A 88 -0.05 7.97 11.75
C ALA A 88 -1.02 8.83 10.90
N GLY A 89 -2.33 8.79 11.18
CA GLY A 89 -3.34 9.51 10.42
C GLY A 89 -3.48 9.05 8.96
N VAL A 90 -3.19 7.77 8.67
CA VAL A 90 -3.23 7.22 7.31
C VAL A 90 -4.05 5.93 7.23
N GLN A 91 -4.42 5.55 6.00
CA GLN A 91 -5.06 4.26 5.75
C GLN A 91 -4.08 3.10 5.99
N PRO A 92 -4.53 1.93 6.48
CA PRO A 92 -3.64 0.79 6.73
C PRO A 92 -2.84 0.32 5.50
N ARG A 93 -3.40 0.48 4.28
CA ARG A 93 -2.68 0.19 3.03
C ARG A 93 -1.52 1.17 2.77
N THR A 94 -1.67 2.42 3.19
CA THR A 94 -0.61 3.42 3.13
C THR A 94 0.46 3.12 4.18
N TRP A 95 0.03 2.69 5.37
CA TRP A 95 0.95 2.22 6.41
C TRP A 95 1.83 1.06 5.92
N ASP A 96 1.24 0.05 5.27
CA ASP A 96 2.01 -1.06 4.67
C ASP A 96 3.11 -0.57 3.73
N ARG A 97 2.81 0.47 2.94
CA ARG A 97 3.81 1.06 2.05
C ARG A 97 4.93 1.73 2.84
N TYR A 98 4.61 2.50 3.87
CA TYR A 98 5.62 3.14 4.72
C TYR A 98 6.50 2.10 5.43
N ALA A 99 5.89 1.08 6.01
CA ALA A 99 6.59 0.00 6.69
C ALA A 99 7.60 -0.75 5.80
N ASN A 100 7.35 -0.82 4.48
CA ASN A 100 8.18 -1.55 3.52
C ASN A 100 9.21 -0.68 2.76
N LEU A 101 9.12 0.65 2.83
CA LEU A 101 10.03 1.54 2.10
C LEU A 101 11.19 2.00 3.01
N PRO A 102 12.47 1.76 2.66
CA PRO A 102 13.63 2.03 3.52
C PRO A 102 13.73 3.46 4.08
N GLY A 103 13.23 4.46 3.35
CA GLY A 103 13.24 5.88 3.75
C GLY A 103 11.91 6.39 4.34
N MET A 104 10.89 5.54 4.48
CA MET A 104 9.60 5.90 5.08
C MET A 104 9.20 5.01 6.26
N ARG A 105 9.96 3.96 6.54
CA ARG A 105 9.70 3.03 7.65
C ARG A 105 10.06 3.71 8.99
N PRO A 106 9.17 3.69 9.99
CA PRO A 106 9.53 4.04 11.36
C PRO A 106 10.75 3.24 11.84
N ARG A 107 11.61 3.85 12.64
CA ARG A 107 12.82 3.21 13.17
C ARG A 107 12.81 3.21 14.70
N PRO A 108 13.22 2.09 15.33
CA PRO A 108 13.50 0.78 14.74
C PRO A 108 12.26 0.13 14.10
N GLY A 109 12.47 -0.98 13.39
CA GLY A 109 11.37 -1.70 12.73
C GLY A 109 10.41 -2.38 13.72
N PRO A 110 9.30 -2.97 13.24
CA PRO A 110 8.37 -3.70 14.07
C PRO A 110 9.04 -4.82 14.85
N VAL A 111 8.50 -5.08 16.03
CA VAL A 111 8.80 -6.25 16.86
C VAL A 111 7.72 -7.32 16.64
N LEU A 112 8.10 -8.59 16.74
CA LEU A 112 7.14 -9.70 16.67
C LEU A 112 6.65 -10.04 18.08
N VAL A 113 5.33 -9.99 18.28
CA VAL A 113 4.65 -10.49 19.48
C VAL A 113 3.61 -11.52 19.04
N ALA A 114 3.75 -12.74 19.56
CA ALA A 114 2.93 -13.88 19.13
C ALA A 114 2.89 -14.04 17.59
N GLU A 115 4.06 -13.90 16.94
CA GLU A 115 4.25 -13.95 15.47
C GLU A 115 3.56 -12.82 14.68
N VAL A 116 3.06 -11.78 15.35
CA VAL A 116 2.42 -10.62 14.71
C VAL A 116 3.32 -9.40 14.87
N GLU A 117 3.53 -8.67 13.78
CA GLU A 117 4.29 -7.41 13.76
C GLU A 117 3.55 -6.30 14.52
N HIS A 118 4.28 -5.64 15.43
CA HIS A 118 3.82 -4.48 16.17
C HIS A 118 4.89 -3.39 16.18
N TRP A 119 4.45 -2.13 16.22
CA TRP A 119 5.31 -0.97 16.30
C TRP A 119 5.17 -0.31 17.67
N ARG A 120 6.28 0.21 18.24
CA ARG A 120 6.14 0.99 19.47
C ARG A 120 5.50 2.34 19.15
N ARG A 121 4.57 2.79 20.00
CA ARG A 121 3.93 4.10 19.86
C ARG A 121 4.97 5.23 19.77
N GLY A 122 5.97 5.21 20.64
CA GLY A 122 7.01 6.24 20.69
C GLY A 122 7.77 6.38 19.36
N GLU A 123 8.11 5.25 18.74
CA GLU A 123 8.83 5.23 17.45
C GLU A 123 7.99 5.81 16.32
N ILE A 124 6.67 5.59 16.35
CA ILE A 124 5.75 6.17 15.38
C ILE A 124 5.62 7.67 15.61
N LEU A 125 5.54 8.11 16.87
CA LEU A 125 5.48 9.53 17.21
C LEU A 125 6.76 10.27 16.79
N ASP A 126 7.93 9.70 17.06
CA ASP A 126 9.21 10.28 16.65
C ASP A 126 9.32 10.30 15.13
N TRP A 127 8.95 9.21 14.47
CA TRP A 127 8.88 9.15 13.01
C TRP A 127 7.92 10.20 12.43
N LEU A 128 6.77 10.45 13.05
CA LEU A 128 5.83 11.49 12.61
C LEU A 128 6.41 12.90 12.78
N ALA A 129 7.17 13.15 13.84
CA ALA A 129 7.83 14.42 14.09
C ALA A 129 8.95 14.69 13.07
N ASP A 130 9.74 13.66 12.74
CA ASP A 130 10.84 13.75 11.77
C ASP A 130 10.38 13.65 10.32
N ARG A 131 9.14 13.19 10.10
CA ARG A 131 8.62 12.99 8.76
C ARG A 131 8.53 14.34 8.06
N PRO A 132 9.13 14.48 6.86
CA PRO A 132 8.82 15.60 5.98
C PRO A 132 7.32 15.51 5.70
N GLY A 133 6.54 16.43 6.29
CA GLY A 133 5.08 16.41 6.19
C GLY A 133 4.63 16.37 4.72
N PRO A 134 3.34 16.07 4.44
CA PRO A 134 2.79 16.20 3.09
C PRO A 134 2.98 17.66 2.63
N GLY A 135 4.05 17.95 1.89
CA GLY A 135 4.49 19.31 1.58
C GLY A 135 5.99 19.61 1.75
N THR A 136 6.78 18.69 2.32
CA THR A 136 8.24 18.88 2.56
C THR A 136 9.13 18.02 1.64
N SER A 137 8.59 17.42 0.59
CA SER A 137 9.33 17.53 -0.67
C SER A 137 9.41 19.02 -0.97
N PRO A 138 10.50 19.58 -1.51
CA PRO A 138 10.42 20.93 -2.06
C PRO A 138 9.23 20.91 -3.02
N GLY A 139 8.13 21.53 -2.57
CA GLY A 139 7.03 21.84 -3.45
C GLY A 139 7.67 22.55 -4.62
N ARG A 140 7.20 22.21 -5.81
CA ARG A 140 7.45 22.98 -7.04
C ARG A 140 7.68 24.44 -6.66
N PRO A 141 8.85 25.05 -6.98
CA PRO A 141 9.13 26.43 -6.62
C PRO A 141 7.93 27.29 -6.97
N VAL A 142 7.47 28.12 -6.02
CA VAL A 142 6.43 29.12 -6.26
C VAL A 142 6.89 29.92 -7.48
N GLY A 143 6.22 29.73 -8.62
CA GLY A 143 6.61 30.33 -9.90
C GLY A 143 6.88 29.35 -11.07
N SER A 144 6.95 28.04 -10.85
CA SER A 144 6.96 27.10 -12.00
C SER A 144 5.55 27.04 -12.58
N ARG A 145 5.31 27.81 -13.64
CA ARG A 145 4.08 27.77 -14.45
C ARG A 145 3.82 26.33 -14.89
N GLU A 146 2.57 25.88 -14.94
CA GLU A 146 2.22 24.77 -15.82
C GLU A 146 2.74 25.12 -17.22
N THR A 147 3.81 24.47 -17.68
CA THR A 147 4.40 24.77 -18.99
C THR A 147 3.47 24.27 -20.11
N ALA A 148 2.46 23.47 -19.79
CA ALA A 148 1.43 23.04 -20.72
C ALA A 148 0.14 22.66 -19.96
N PRO A 149 -1.05 23.13 -20.37
CA PRO A 149 -2.32 22.60 -19.88
C PRO A 149 -2.37 21.08 -20.06
N ARG A 150 -2.93 20.33 -19.11
CA ARG A 150 -3.01 18.85 -19.20
C ARG A 150 -3.68 18.36 -20.48
N SER A 151 -4.60 19.15 -21.05
CA SER A 151 -5.25 18.90 -22.34
C SER A 151 -4.31 18.96 -23.55
N SER A 152 -3.15 19.62 -23.42
CA SER A 152 -2.16 19.78 -24.50
C SER A 152 -1.11 18.66 -24.56
N ILE A 153 -1.03 17.79 -23.55
CA ILE A 153 0.01 16.75 -23.46
C ILE A 153 -0.19 15.67 -24.52
N ALA A 154 -1.42 15.21 -24.73
CA ALA A 154 -1.70 14.13 -25.69
C ALA A 154 -1.46 14.56 -27.16
N PRO A 155 -1.94 15.74 -27.62
CA PRO A 155 -1.61 16.23 -28.97
C PRO A 155 -0.11 16.43 -29.18
N ARG A 156 0.60 16.97 -28.18
CA ARG A 156 2.05 17.18 -28.27
C ARG A 156 2.82 15.86 -28.30
N ALA A 157 2.40 14.85 -27.53
CA ALA A 157 3.00 13.51 -27.58
C ALA A 157 2.82 12.84 -28.95
N ALA A 158 1.69 13.07 -29.63
CA ALA A 158 1.47 12.60 -31.00
C ALA A 158 2.44 13.28 -31.99
N GLN A 159 2.57 14.62 -31.93
CA GLN A 159 3.52 15.37 -32.76
C GLN A 159 4.98 14.93 -32.53
N LEU A 160 5.34 14.61 -31.28
CA LEU A 160 6.67 14.07 -30.98
C LEU A 160 6.92 12.71 -31.63
N LEU A 161 5.91 11.85 -31.69
CA LEU A 161 6.03 10.55 -32.34
C LEU A 161 6.07 10.65 -33.86
N GLU A 162 5.45 11.66 -34.46
CA GLU A 162 5.55 11.95 -35.90
C GLU A 162 6.97 12.39 -36.26
N ARG A 163 7.62 13.19 -35.41
CA ARG A 163 8.99 13.67 -35.65
C ARG A 163 10.06 12.65 -35.24
N GLU A 164 9.88 11.98 -34.12
CA GLU A 164 10.83 11.01 -33.57
C GLU A 164 10.08 9.75 -33.06
N PRO A 165 9.78 8.80 -33.97
CA PRO A 165 9.03 7.58 -33.65
C PRO A 165 9.67 6.72 -32.54
N GLY A 166 11.00 6.79 -32.44
CA GLY A 166 11.84 6.07 -31.47
C GLY A 166 12.04 6.76 -30.12
N ILE A 167 11.44 7.94 -29.89
CA ILE A 167 11.69 8.72 -28.68
C ILE A 167 11.41 7.93 -27.40
N THR A 168 12.33 8.06 -26.45
CA THR A 168 12.23 7.42 -25.13
C THR A 168 11.32 8.21 -24.20
N ALA A 169 10.76 7.57 -23.18
CA ALA A 169 9.92 8.25 -22.19
C ALA A 169 10.67 9.35 -21.42
N ALA A 170 11.98 9.19 -21.20
CA ALA A 170 12.82 10.20 -20.54
C ALA A 170 13.05 11.42 -21.43
N ALA A 171 13.38 11.22 -22.71
CA ALA A 171 13.54 12.31 -23.67
C ALA A 171 12.21 13.06 -23.89
N ALA A 172 11.11 12.34 -24.06
CA ALA A 172 9.78 12.94 -24.19
C ALA A 172 9.33 13.68 -22.92
N ALA A 173 9.73 13.23 -21.73
CA ALA A 173 9.43 13.93 -20.48
C ALA A 173 10.10 15.31 -20.43
N ASN A 174 11.36 15.39 -20.84
CA ASN A 174 12.10 16.64 -20.92
C ASN A 174 11.43 17.60 -21.91
N GLU A 175 11.03 17.11 -23.09
CA GLU A 175 10.45 17.94 -24.14
C GLU A 175 9.00 18.39 -23.85
N LEU A 176 8.21 17.51 -23.22
CA LEU A 176 6.84 17.83 -22.82
C LEU A 176 6.77 18.64 -21.52
N GLY A 177 7.87 18.72 -20.75
CA GLY A 177 7.90 19.37 -19.44
C GLY A 177 7.05 18.65 -18.39
N VAL A 178 7.03 17.31 -18.41
CA VAL A 178 6.22 16.46 -17.52
C VAL A 178 7.07 15.36 -16.87
N THR A 179 6.49 14.60 -15.95
CA THR A 179 7.19 13.43 -15.35
C THR A 179 7.33 12.28 -16.35
N ALA A 180 8.37 11.46 -16.21
CA ALA A 180 8.62 10.28 -17.05
C ALA A 180 7.41 9.34 -17.15
N GLY A 181 6.69 9.10 -16.05
CA GLY A 181 5.48 8.27 -16.05
C GLY A 181 4.31 8.90 -16.82
N THR A 182 4.19 10.23 -16.80
CA THR A 182 3.17 10.95 -17.59
C THR A 182 3.52 10.94 -19.07
N ALA A 183 4.79 11.18 -19.43
CA ALA A 183 5.26 11.07 -20.81
C ALA A 183 5.08 9.66 -21.37
N GLN A 184 5.42 8.63 -20.59
CA GLN A 184 5.22 7.23 -20.98
C GLN A 184 3.75 6.91 -21.29
N ARG A 185 2.82 7.36 -20.44
CA ARG A 185 1.38 7.17 -20.67
C ARG A 185 0.90 7.91 -21.92
N ALA A 186 1.33 9.16 -22.11
CA ALA A 186 0.95 9.95 -23.28
C ALA A 186 1.47 9.34 -24.59
N LEU A 187 2.72 8.90 -24.63
CA LEU A 187 3.29 8.20 -25.79
C LEU A 187 2.58 6.86 -26.06
N ALA A 188 2.26 6.09 -25.01
CA ALA A 188 1.54 4.83 -25.17
C ALA A 188 0.14 5.04 -25.76
N GLN A 189 -0.58 6.06 -25.28
CA GLN A 189 -1.88 6.43 -25.81
C GLN A 189 -1.79 6.87 -27.28
N ALA A 190 -0.87 7.78 -27.61
CA ALA A 190 -0.70 8.26 -28.98
C ALA A 190 -0.32 7.14 -29.96
N ARG A 191 0.55 6.19 -29.55
CA ARG A 191 0.86 5.00 -30.36
C ARG A 191 -0.37 4.11 -30.55
N ALA A 192 -1.18 3.91 -29.51
CA ALA A 192 -2.40 3.12 -29.61
C ALA A 192 -3.43 3.77 -30.55
N ASP A 193 -3.59 5.09 -30.50
CA ASP A 193 -4.51 5.83 -31.38
C ASP A 193 -4.05 5.79 -32.84
N ALA A 194 -2.75 5.87 -33.10
CA ALA A 194 -2.19 5.70 -34.45
C ALA A 194 -2.43 4.28 -34.99
N VAL A 195 -2.19 3.24 -34.18
CA VAL A 195 -2.44 1.86 -34.58
C VAL A 195 -3.93 1.57 -34.77
N ARG A 196 -4.80 2.17 -33.96
CA ARG A 196 -6.26 2.03 -34.13
C ARG A 196 -6.74 2.59 -35.46
N ARG A 197 -6.17 3.72 -35.91
CA ARG A 197 -6.45 4.28 -37.25
C ARG A 197 -6.01 3.32 -38.35
N LEU A 198 -4.80 2.77 -38.27
CA LEU A 198 -4.35 1.77 -39.26
C LEU A 198 -5.22 0.50 -39.27
N LEU A 199 -5.71 0.06 -38.10
CA LEU A 199 -6.61 -1.10 -38.01
C LEU A 199 -8.01 -0.84 -38.59
N GLN A 200 -8.45 0.41 -38.67
CA GLN A 200 -9.70 0.75 -39.37
C GLN A 200 -9.56 0.60 -40.89
N GLU A 201 -8.36 0.81 -41.42
CA GLU A 201 -8.04 0.65 -42.84
C GLU A 201 -7.68 -0.79 -43.19
N ASP A 202 -7.02 -1.50 -42.27
CA ASP A 202 -6.48 -2.83 -42.48
C ASP A 202 -6.63 -3.68 -41.20
N ALA A 203 -7.68 -4.50 -41.15
CA ALA A 203 -7.93 -5.38 -40.00
C ALA A 203 -6.85 -6.47 -39.82
N GLY A 204 -6.10 -6.79 -40.90
CA GLY A 204 -5.04 -7.78 -40.94
C GLY A 204 -3.70 -7.30 -40.36
N LEU A 205 -3.60 -6.03 -39.99
CA LEU A 205 -2.35 -5.36 -39.63
C LEU A 205 -1.49 -6.15 -38.62
N THR A 206 -0.23 -6.35 -39.00
CA THR A 206 0.82 -7.02 -38.24
C THR A 206 1.76 -6.02 -37.55
N ALA A 207 2.56 -6.50 -36.59
CA ALA A 207 3.50 -5.64 -35.87
C ALA A 207 4.64 -5.11 -36.77
N GLU A 208 5.04 -5.88 -37.78
CA GLU A 208 6.05 -5.48 -38.76
C GLU A 208 5.51 -4.36 -39.65
N GLU A 209 4.26 -4.44 -40.09
CA GLU A 209 3.61 -3.38 -40.86
C GLU A 209 3.42 -2.10 -40.04
N VAL A 210 3.11 -2.21 -38.74
CA VAL A 210 3.09 -1.05 -37.83
C VAL A 210 4.48 -0.41 -37.73
N HIS A 211 5.54 -1.21 -37.59
CA HIS A 211 6.92 -0.72 -37.57
C HIS A 211 7.25 0.04 -38.86
N THR A 212 6.97 -0.57 -40.02
CA THR A 212 7.26 0.02 -41.34
C THR A 212 6.44 1.27 -41.60
N ARG A 213 5.14 1.27 -41.31
CA ARG A 213 4.24 2.39 -41.63
C ARG A 213 4.37 3.57 -40.66
N LEU A 214 4.65 3.33 -39.38
CA LEU A 214 4.74 4.39 -38.35
C LEU A 214 6.17 4.69 -37.89
N GLY A 215 7.17 3.95 -38.38
CA GLY A 215 8.58 4.11 -37.99
C GLY A 215 8.90 3.75 -36.54
N TYR A 216 7.94 3.21 -35.78
CA TYR A 216 8.13 2.84 -34.37
C TYR A 216 9.13 1.70 -34.23
N PRO A 217 9.99 1.66 -33.20
CA PRO A 217 10.80 0.47 -32.90
C PRO A 217 9.93 -0.79 -32.83
N GLN A 218 10.43 -1.94 -33.29
CA GLN A 218 9.65 -3.19 -33.38
C GLN A 218 8.96 -3.57 -32.06
N TRP A 219 9.66 -3.40 -30.93
CA TRP A 219 9.08 -3.66 -29.60
C TRP A 219 7.90 -2.73 -29.27
N ALA A 220 7.95 -1.48 -29.73
CA ALA A 220 6.90 -0.48 -29.52
C ALA A 220 5.71 -0.72 -30.44
N ALA A 221 5.97 -1.09 -31.70
CA ALA A 221 4.95 -1.50 -32.67
C ALA A 221 4.15 -2.71 -32.19
N ALA A 222 4.86 -3.78 -31.77
CA ALA A 222 4.23 -4.99 -31.24
C ALA A 222 3.41 -4.71 -29.97
N ARG A 223 3.93 -3.88 -29.06
CA ARG A 223 3.24 -3.52 -27.82
C ARG A 223 1.99 -2.68 -28.08
N ALA A 224 2.04 -1.71 -28.99
CA ALA A 224 0.90 -0.87 -29.35
C ALA A 224 -0.19 -1.70 -30.02
N LEU A 225 0.17 -2.58 -30.97
CA LEU A 225 -0.77 -3.48 -31.63
C LEU A 225 -1.45 -4.43 -30.64
N LYS A 226 -0.68 -5.02 -29.72
CA LYS A 226 -1.22 -5.88 -28.66
C LYS A 226 -2.16 -5.11 -27.73
N ALA A 227 -1.83 -3.87 -27.37
CA ALA A 227 -2.68 -3.05 -26.50
C ALA A 227 -4.03 -2.72 -27.14
N VAL A 228 -4.07 -2.49 -28.46
CA VAL A 228 -5.32 -2.23 -29.19
C VAL A 228 -6.14 -3.50 -29.41
N LYS A 229 -5.50 -4.64 -29.76
CA LYS A 229 -6.21 -5.92 -30.01
C LYS A 229 -6.64 -6.66 -28.73
N GLY A 230 -5.91 -6.50 -27.62
CA GLY A 230 -6.16 -7.22 -26.35
C GLY A 230 -6.87 -6.41 -25.28
N GLY A 231 -7.31 -5.18 -25.57
CA GLY A 231 -7.95 -4.27 -24.64
C GLY A 231 -9.47 -4.08 -24.85
N GLY A 232 -10.13 -5.07 -25.45
CA GLY A 232 -11.61 -5.16 -25.55
C GLY A 232 -12.20 -5.90 -24.36
#